data_AF-A0A522DAR8-F1
#
_entry.id   AF-A0A522DAR8-F1
#
_cell.length_a   1.000
_cell.length_b   1.000
_cell.length_c   1.000
_cell.angle_alpha   90.00
_cell.angle_beta   90.00
_cell.angle_gamma   90.00
#
_symmetry.space_group_name_H-M   'P 1'
#
loop_
_entity.id
_entity.type
_entity.pdbx_description
1 polymer ?
#
loop_
_entity_poly.entity_id
_entity_poly.type
_entity_poly.pdbx_seq_one_letter_code
_entity_poly.pdbx_strand_id
1 'polypeptide(L)'
;MAKVQKQLTASALRAWRNRMGWGRDEAAAQLNIKRDTYKKLENGQRPLTARIMAEADRLEKIGTGKITQRANEKAAIHVVGGGTIVHVRNHLALAAPAYGSTAREIAGICSRGGQGVRLTLTRMADPSSEYETNDDMARLASEIVANKNTKIVFWNPAICDFTGQVGDVTPARKAQRLKSRAGAQVMNLTPAEKIVATIRKERKDIFLVAFKTTTGATEDEMYVAGLKLMKGSHINLVLVNDVVTRMNMIVTPEEARYHVTDERVEALEGLVEMALLRSQATFTRSAVVEGSKGLPWDKKHISQSLVEVVEHCIRRGAYKPVQTVRGAVTAGHFAARGDDGKIVTSRRWSNFNDLHKNGMVVIKPVGDDEVIAYGGKPSVGGQSQRIIFKDHPELDNIVHFHCPLKEDAPDKIPVRSQRPFECGSHQCGKNTSDGLREIEPGIWAVMLEQHGPNIVYRRDVPAQRVIALIERNFDLDDKTGGSVEG
;
A
#
# COMPACT_ATOMS: atom_id res chain seq x y z
N MET A 1 46.79 -14.01 25.71
CA MET A 1 45.31 -13.91 25.71
C MET A 1 44.81 -14.17 24.30
N ALA A 2 44.18 -15.33 24.06
CA ALA A 2 43.71 -15.73 22.74
C ALA A 2 42.56 -14.80 22.28
N LYS A 3 42.68 -14.23 21.07
CA LYS A 3 41.57 -13.55 20.39
C LYS A 3 40.45 -14.57 20.20
N VAL A 4 39.32 -14.37 20.87
CA VAL A 4 38.09 -15.13 20.60
C VAL A 4 37.70 -14.86 19.15
N GLN A 5 37.90 -15.85 18.28
CA GLN A 5 37.53 -15.79 16.87
C GLN A 5 36.00 -15.84 16.82
N LYS A 6 35.38 -14.70 16.50
CA LYS A 6 33.93 -14.53 16.47
C LYS A 6 33.36 -15.45 15.38
N GLN A 7 32.76 -16.58 15.76
CA GLN A 7 32.16 -17.50 14.80
C GLN A 7 30.98 -16.82 14.09
N LEU A 8 31.03 -16.77 12.76
CA LEU A 8 29.93 -16.30 11.94
C LEU A 8 28.84 -17.40 11.94
N THR A 9 27.65 -17.09 12.45
CA THR A 9 26.47 -17.96 12.39
C THR A 9 25.77 -17.84 11.03
N ALA A 10 24.82 -18.73 10.72
CA ALA A 10 23.97 -18.61 9.53
C ALA A 10 23.25 -17.25 9.46
N SER A 11 22.78 -16.75 10.61
CA SER A 11 22.23 -15.40 10.74
C SER A 11 23.26 -14.30 10.50
N ALA A 12 24.53 -14.52 10.85
CA ALA A 12 25.62 -13.59 10.58
C ALA A 12 26.01 -13.55 9.10
N LEU A 13 25.88 -14.66 8.35
CA LEU A 13 26.10 -14.69 6.90
C LEU A 13 25.02 -13.91 6.15
N ARG A 14 23.75 -14.07 6.57
CA ARG A 14 22.63 -13.25 6.08
C ARG A 14 22.86 -11.77 6.37
N ALA A 15 23.24 -11.45 7.61
CA ALA A 15 23.53 -10.08 8.00
C ALA A 15 24.73 -9.50 7.24
N TRP A 16 25.76 -10.30 6.98
CA TRP A 16 26.91 -9.92 6.15
C TRP A 16 26.48 -9.60 4.73
N ARG A 17 25.74 -10.48 4.05
CA ARG A 17 25.21 -10.23 2.71
C ARG A 17 24.39 -8.94 2.65
N ASN A 18 23.52 -8.73 3.64
CA ASN A 18 22.70 -7.53 3.74
C ASN A 18 23.55 -6.26 3.94
N ARG A 19 24.64 -6.33 4.73
CA ARG A 19 25.59 -5.21 4.87
C ARG A 19 26.33 -4.93 3.56
N MET A 20 26.67 -5.97 2.80
CA MET A 20 27.33 -5.85 1.49
C MET A 20 26.37 -5.42 0.37
N GLY A 21 25.06 -5.39 0.63
CA GLY A 21 24.04 -5.01 -0.36
C GLY A 21 23.81 -6.05 -1.45
N TRP A 22 24.26 -7.29 -1.26
CA TRP A 22 24.22 -8.34 -2.28
C TRP A 22 22.94 -9.20 -2.24
N GLY A 23 22.49 -9.65 -3.41
CA GLY A 23 21.56 -10.76 -3.54
C GLY A 23 22.22 -12.10 -3.19
N ARG A 24 21.44 -13.18 -3.09
CA ARG A 24 21.98 -14.53 -2.82
C ARG A 24 22.92 -15.01 -3.93
N ASP A 25 22.58 -14.71 -5.17
CA ASP A 25 23.39 -15.07 -6.34
C ASP A 25 24.73 -14.34 -6.37
N GLU A 26 24.71 -13.03 -6.11
CA GLU A 26 25.91 -12.21 -6.01
C GLU A 26 26.78 -12.67 -4.83
N ALA A 27 26.19 -12.86 -3.65
CA ALA A 27 26.92 -13.35 -2.48
C ALA A 27 27.52 -14.74 -2.71
N ALA A 28 26.78 -15.63 -3.39
CA ALA A 28 27.26 -16.94 -3.78
C ALA A 28 28.43 -16.84 -4.77
N ALA A 29 28.32 -15.96 -5.78
CA ALA A 29 29.38 -15.70 -6.75
C ALA A 29 30.64 -15.10 -6.09
N GLN A 30 30.48 -14.13 -5.20
CA GLN A 30 31.58 -13.50 -4.44
C GLN A 30 32.29 -14.50 -3.53
N LEU A 31 31.55 -15.43 -2.92
CA LEU A 31 32.12 -16.52 -2.13
C LEU A 31 32.57 -17.73 -2.98
N ASN A 32 32.44 -17.63 -4.30
CA ASN A 32 32.74 -18.69 -5.26
C ASN A 32 32.07 -20.04 -4.91
N ILE A 33 30.76 -20.00 -4.65
CA ILE A 33 29.92 -21.16 -4.39
C ILE A 33 28.62 -21.11 -5.20
N LYS A 34 27.95 -22.24 -5.36
CA LYS A 34 26.62 -22.29 -5.99
C LYS A 34 25.56 -21.61 -5.12
N ARG A 35 24.59 -20.95 -5.76
CA ARG A 35 23.42 -20.31 -5.11
C ARG A 35 22.72 -21.21 -4.08
N ASP A 36 22.42 -22.45 -4.45
CA ASP A 36 21.75 -23.39 -3.54
C ASP A 36 22.61 -23.77 -2.32
N THR A 37 23.93 -23.83 -2.50
CA THR A 37 24.86 -24.02 -1.39
C THR A 37 24.84 -22.80 -0.48
N TYR A 38 24.85 -21.59 -1.04
CA TYR A 38 24.71 -20.36 -0.26
C TYR A 38 23.39 -20.32 0.52
N LYS A 39 22.26 -20.64 -0.12
CA LYS A 39 20.93 -20.71 0.52
C LYS A 39 20.93 -21.68 1.72
N LYS A 40 21.52 -22.87 1.56
CA LYS A 40 21.65 -23.85 2.64
C LYS A 40 22.51 -23.35 3.81
N LEU A 41 23.59 -22.61 3.52
CA LEU A 41 24.45 -21.99 4.55
C LEU A 41 23.70 -20.87 5.30
N GLU A 42 23.00 -19.99 4.57
CA GLU A 42 22.24 -18.87 5.12
C GLU A 42 21.05 -19.34 5.98
N ASN A 43 20.46 -20.49 5.64
CA ASN A 43 19.35 -21.10 6.38
C ASN A 43 19.82 -22.03 7.51
N GLY A 44 21.13 -22.15 7.75
CA GLY A 44 21.68 -23.03 8.79
C GLY A 44 21.56 -24.53 8.50
N GLN A 45 21.16 -24.89 7.28
CA GLN A 45 21.09 -26.28 6.81
C GLN A 45 22.47 -26.85 6.45
N ARG A 46 23.49 -25.98 6.37
CA ARG A 46 24.90 -26.35 6.23
C ARG A 46 25.78 -25.49 7.15
N PRO A 47 26.83 -26.06 7.76
CA PRO A 47 27.77 -25.29 8.58
C PRO A 47 28.67 -24.40 7.72
N LEU A 48 29.01 -23.22 8.23
CA LEU A 48 29.95 -22.30 7.63
C LEU A 48 31.39 -22.82 7.79
N THR A 49 32.12 -22.90 6.68
CA THR A 49 33.52 -23.34 6.70
C THR A 49 34.45 -22.17 7.02
N ALA A 50 35.62 -22.45 7.60
CA ALA A 50 36.65 -21.44 7.88
C ALA A 50 37.05 -20.64 6.63
N ARG A 51 37.08 -21.29 5.46
CA ARG A 51 37.33 -20.65 4.17
C ARG A 51 36.27 -19.61 3.81
N ILE A 52 34.98 -19.95 3.94
CA ILE A 52 33.88 -19.02 3.64
C ILE A 52 33.89 -17.85 4.62
N MET A 53 34.16 -18.11 5.90
CA MET A 53 34.28 -17.04 6.90
C MET A 53 35.45 -16.09 6.59
N ALA A 54 36.62 -16.63 6.25
CA ALA A 54 37.79 -15.83 5.88
C ALA A 54 37.56 -15.01 4.61
N GLU A 55 36.87 -15.57 3.61
CA GLU A 55 36.54 -14.84 2.37
C GLU A 55 35.47 -13.77 2.61
N ALA A 56 34.46 -14.04 3.43
CA ALA A 56 33.48 -13.04 3.85
C ALA A 56 34.15 -11.86 4.58
N ASP A 57 35.06 -12.15 5.53
CA ASP A 57 35.86 -11.14 6.22
C ASP A 57 36.80 -10.38 5.26
N ARG A 58 37.38 -11.05 4.28
CA ARG A 58 38.24 -10.44 3.26
C ARG A 58 37.43 -9.48 2.38
N LEU A 59 36.27 -9.92 1.90
CA LEU A 59 35.35 -9.12 1.09
C LEU A 59 34.78 -7.95 1.88
N GLU A 60 34.52 -8.09 3.17
CA GLU A 60 34.09 -6.98 4.04
C GLU A 60 35.21 -5.94 4.23
N LYS A 61 36.49 -6.36 4.20
CA LYS A 61 37.65 -5.46 4.26
C LYS A 61 38.00 -4.79 2.92
N ILE A 62 37.79 -5.49 1.80
CA ILE A 62 38.11 -4.99 0.45
C ILE A 62 36.95 -4.16 -0.13
N GLY A 63 35.73 -4.60 0.10
CA GLY A 63 34.53 -4.05 -0.50
C GLY A 63 33.79 -3.12 0.44
N THR A 64 34.27 -1.88 0.61
CA THR A 64 33.32 -0.80 0.91
C THR A 64 32.57 -0.41 -0.36
N GLY A 65 31.73 -1.33 -0.84
CA GLY A 65 30.37 -0.97 -1.23
C GLY A 65 29.62 -0.56 0.03
N LYS A 66 30.11 0.48 0.73
CA LYS A 66 29.21 1.28 1.56
C LYS A 66 28.15 1.70 0.56
N ILE A 67 26.89 1.30 0.76
CA ILE A 67 25.80 2.20 0.40
C ILE A 67 26.26 3.51 1.03
N THR A 68 26.82 4.39 0.21
CA THR A 68 27.38 5.62 0.73
C THR A 68 26.14 6.32 1.26
N GLN A 69 26.07 6.51 2.57
CA GLN A 69 25.20 7.51 3.18
C GLN A 69 25.61 8.93 2.74
N ARG A 70 26.21 9.09 1.56
CA ARG A 70 26.23 10.38 0.90
C ARG A 70 24.78 10.64 0.58
N ALA A 71 24.22 11.62 1.26
CA ALA A 71 22.93 12.20 0.94
C ALA A 71 22.92 12.51 -0.55
N ASN A 72 22.37 11.60 -1.36
CA ASN A 72 22.03 11.93 -2.71
C ASN A 72 20.73 12.72 -2.59
N GLU A 73 20.86 14.03 -2.35
CA GLU A 73 19.72 14.95 -2.21
C GLU A 73 18.86 15.00 -3.49
N LYS A 74 19.42 14.50 -4.61
CA LYS A 74 18.74 14.29 -5.89
C LYS A 74 18.08 12.92 -6.04
N ALA A 75 18.20 12.02 -5.06
CA ALA A 75 17.56 10.71 -5.11
C ALA A 75 16.02 10.86 -5.11
N ALA A 76 15.37 10.17 -6.05
CA ALA A 76 13.92 10.12 -6.13
C ALA A 76 13.31 9.20 -5.06
N ILE A 77 14.09 8.23 -4.54
CA ILE A 77 13.66 7.26 -3.55
C ILE A 77 14.30 7.56 -2.19
N HIS A 78 13.47 7.71 -1.17
CA HIS A 78 13.91 7.86 0.22
C HIS A 78 13.43 6.67 1.05
N VAL A 79 14.37 5.95 1.66
CA VAL A 79 14.11 4.85 2.58
C VAL A 79 14.43 5.30 4.00
N VAL A 80 13.47 5.15 4.91
CA VAL A 80 13.59 5.58 6.32
C VAL A 80 13.41 4.37 7.22
N GLY A 81 14.24 4.18 8.24
CA GLY A 81 14.03 3.11 9.21
C GLY A 81 14.79 3.22 10.52
N GLY A 82 14.54 2.25 11.40
CA GLY A 82 15.05 2.25 12.78
C GLY A 82 14.00 2.72 13.79
N GLY A 83 14.33 2.63 15.07
CA GLY A 83 13.41 2.86 16.18
C GLY A 83 13.58 4.22 16.84
N THR A 84 12.48 4.77 17.35
CA THR A 84 12.51 6.01 18.13
C THR A 84 12.50 5.76 19.63
N ILE A 85 12.87 6.79 20.38
CA ILE A 85 12.67 6.88 21.82
C ILE A 85 11.81 8.10 22.18
N VAL A 86 11.13 8.03 23.31
CA VAL A 86 10.44 9.16 23.93
C VAL A 86 10.95 9.30 25.36
N HIS A 87 11.65 10.41 25.63
CA HIS A 87 12.25 10.65 26.94
C HIS A 87 11.18 10.94 27.99
N VAL A 88 11.13 10.12 29.05
CA VAL A 88 10.27 10.34 30.21
C VAL A 88 11.05 11.06 31.31
N ARG A 89 12.30 10.66 31.52
CA ARG A 89 13.31 11.28 32.40
C ARG A 89 14.69 11.23 31.75
N ASN A 90 15.69 11.85 32.37
CA ASN A 90 17.06 11.81 31.88
C ASN A 90 17.68 10.41 31.68
N HIS A 91 17.14 9.38 32.35
CA HIS A 91 17.65 8.00 32.35
C HIS A 91 16.54 6.97 32.04
N LEU A 92 15.33 7.43 31.71
CA LEU A 92 14.18 6.58 31.43
C LEU A 92 13.46 7.08 30.17
N ALA A 93 13.25 6.20 29.21
CA ALA A 93 12.56 6.50 27.98
C ALA A 93 11.66 5.31 27.59
N LEU A 94 10.57 5.62 26.90
CA LEU A 94 9.85 4.64 26.09
C LEU A 94 10.62 4.43 24.79
N ALA A 95 10.61 3.22 24.25
CA ALA A 95 11.31 2.92 23.01
C ALA A 95 10.47 2.01 22.12
N ALA A 96 10.48 2.29 20.82
CA ALA A 96 9.97 1.41 19.78
C ALA A 96 11.17 0.73 19.10
N PRO A 97 11.62 -0.45 19.54
CA PRO A 97 12.89 -1.00 19.14
C PRO A 97 12.91 -1.42 17.66
N ALA A 98 13.79 -0.81 16.88
CA ALA A 98 14.12 -1.25 15.52
C ALA A 98 15.54 -0.84 15.11
N TYR A 99 16.29 -1.77 14.53
CA TYR A 99 17.71 -1.57 14.18
C TYR A 99 17.95 -1.38 12.68
N GLY A 100 16.89 -1.08 11.92
CA GLY A 100 16.98 -0.65 10.52
C GLY A 100 17.31 -1.74 9.49
N SER A 101 17.25 -3.03 9.85
CA SER A 101 17.54 -4.13 8.92
C SER A 101 16.67 -4.12 7.66
N THR A 102 15.37 -3.86 7.80
CA THR A 102 14.44 -3.76 6.66
C THR A 102 14.71 -2.55 5.78
N ALA A 103 14.93 -1.38 6.35
CA ALA A 103 15.30 -0.20 5.58
C ALA A 103 16.61 -0.40 4.80
N ARG A 104 17.61 -1.06 5.39
CA ARG A 104 18.85 -1.41 4.69
C ARG A 104 18.61 -2.40 3.54
N GLU A 105 17.75 -3.41 3.74
CA GLU A 105 17.40 -4.37 2.68
C GLU A 105 16.69 -3.69 1.51
N ILE A 106 15.67 -2.87 1.78
CA ILE A 106 14.94 -2.12 0.75
C ILE A 106 15.88 -1.22 -0.03
N ALA A 107 16.75 -0.47 0.65
CA ALA A 107 17.73 0.36 0.00
C ALA A 107 18.67 -0.46 -0.90
N GLY A 108 19.10 -1.64 -0.43
CA GLY A 108 19.87 -2.59 -1.22
C GLY A 108 19.14 -3.08 -2.47
N ILE A 109 17.87 -3.49 -2.35
CA ILE A 109 17.02 -3.91 -3.48
C ILE A 109 16.91 -2.79 -4.52
N CYS A 110 16.57 -1.57 -4.09
CA CYS A 110 16.46 -0.43 -4.97
C CYS A 110 17.80 -0.10 -5.67
N SER A 111 18.91 -0.10 -4.94
CA SER A 111 20.24 0.18 -5.51
C SER A 111 20.69 -0.89 -6.50
N ARG A 112 20.41 -2.19 -6.25
CA ARG A 112 20.65 -3.26 -7.22
C ARG A 112 19.83 -3.09 -8.49
N GLY A 113 18.62 -2.54 -8.37
CA GLY A 113 17.78 -2.13 -9.50
C GLY A 113 18.20 -0.83 -10.19
N GLY A 114 19.41 -0.32 -9.92
CA GLY A 114 19.97 0.89 -10.53
C GLY A 114 19.35 2.20 -10.05
N GLN A 115 18.53 2.18 -8.99
CA GLN A 115 17.85 3.37 -8.49
C GLN A 115 18.75 4.21 -7.58
N GLY A 116 18.66 5.53 -7.71
CA GLY A 116 19.25 6.46 -6.74
C GLY A 116 18.44 6.48 -5.45
N VAL A 117 19.05 6.06 -4.33
CA VAL A 117 18.39 5.92 -3.03
C VAL A 117 19.04 6.78 -1.97
N ARG A 118 18.23 7.48 -1.17
CA ARG A 118 18.64 8.09 0.10
C ARG A 118 18.17 7.19 1.24
N LEU A 119 19.10 6.62 2.01
CA LEU A 119 18.80 5.87 3.23
C LEU A 119 19.00 6.76 4.46
N THR A 120 17.95 6.99 5.23
CA THR A 120 18.00 7.67 6.53
C THR A 120 17.64 6.69 7.63
N LEU A 121 18.49 6.59 8.65
CA LEU A 121 18.27 5.73 9.80
C LEU A 121 18.18 6.55 11.07
N THR A 122 17.36 6.12 12.03
CA THR A 122 17.34 6.70 13.39
C THR A 122 18.63 6.38 14.16
N ARG A 123 18.91 7.10 15.25
CA ARG A 123 20.05 6.90 16.16
C ARG A 123 20.14 5.48 16.70
N MET A 124 19.00 4.82 16.92
CA MET A 124 18.95 3.42 17.36
C MET A 124 19.55 2.44 16.33
N ALA A 125 19.43 2.75 15.03
CA ALA A 125 19.92 1.93 13.93
C ALA A 125 21.25 2.41 13.35
N ASP A 126 21.64 3.65 13.65
CA ASP A 126 22.89 4.29 13.28
C ASP A 126 23.29 5.35 14.33
N PRO A 127 24.30 5.08 15.18
CA PRO A 127 24.70 5.99 16.25
C PRO A 127 25.09 7.40 15.79
N SER A 128 25.46 7.59 14.52
CA SER A 128 25.81 8.90 13.95
C SER A 128 24.60 9.74 13.55
N SER A 129 23.40 9.16 13.56
CA SER A 129 22.18 9.84 13.15
C SER A 129 21.75 10.92 14.14
N GLU A 130 21.28 12.03 13.58
CA GLU A 130 20.62 13.11 14.32
C GLU A 130 19.18 12.78 14.74
N TYR A 131 18.52 11.80 14.09
CA TYR A 131 17.11 11.48 14.32
C TYR A 131 16.94 10.43 15.41
N GLU A 132 16.40 10.78 16.58
CA GLU A 132 16.27 9.85 17.72
C GLU A 132 14.84 9.74 18.25
N THR A 133 14.10 10.85 18.23
CA THR A 133 12.80 10.98 18.87
C THR A 133 11.65 11.04 17.86
N ASN A 134 10.40 10.95 18.34
CA ASN A 134 9.23 11.19 17.49
C ASN A 134 9.25 12.59 16.85
N ASP A 135 9.69 13.61 17.58
CA ASP A 135 9.79 14.99 17.07
C ASP A 135 10.82 15.09 15.94
N ASP A 136 11.96 14.40 16.06
CA ASP A 136 12.95 14.33 14.99
C ASP A 136 12.37 13.66 13.74
N MET A 137 11.54 12.61 13.91
CA MET A 137 10.89 11.95 12.79
C MET A 137 9.82 12.83 12.14
N ALA A 138 9.13 13.68 12.91
CA ALA A 138 8.21 14.69 12.37
C ALA A 138 8.94 15.76 11.56
N ARG A 139 10.13 16.18 12.03
CA ARG A 139 11.04 17.05 11.29
C ARG A 139 11.51 16.38 9.99
N LEU A 140 11.96 15.13 10.03
CA LEU A 140 12.36 14.37 8.83
C LEU A 140 11.22 14.24 7.82
N ALA A 141 9.98 14.01 8.27
CA ALA A 141 8.82 13.98 7.39
C ALA A 141 8.62 15.33 6.68
N SER A 142 8.80 16.45 7.39
CA SER A 142 8.73 17.80 6.81
C SER A 142 9.85 18.04 5.78
N GLU A 143 11.08 17.59 6.06
CA GLU A 143 12.21 17.68 5.13
C GLU A 143 11.97 16.87 3.85
N ILE A 144 11.37 15.68 3.97
CA ILE A 144 10.96 14.84 2.83
C ILE A 144 9.93 15.57 1.96
N VAL A 145 8.91 16.17 2.59
CA VAL A 145 7.86 16.91 1.89
C VAL A 145 8.43 18.12 1.15
N ALA A 146 9.36 18.84 1.79
CA ALA A 146 10.03 20.00 1.21
C ALA A 146 10.93 19.64 0.01
N ASN A 147 11.48 18.43 -0.04
CA ASN A 147 12.29 17.98 -1.17
C ASN A 147 11.43 17.64 -2.40
N LYS A 148 11.48 18.51 -3.41
CA LYS A 148 10.75 18.34 -4.68
C LYS A 148 11.20 17.13 -5.50
N ASN A 149 12.43 16.65 -5.30
CA ASN A 149 12.98 15.49 -5.99
C ASN A 149 12.42 14.17 -5.46
N THR A 150 11.96 14.14 -4.20
CA THR A 150 11.42 12.90 -3.61
C THR A 150 10.11 12.52 -4.29
N LYS A 151 10.07 11.30 -4.82
CA LYS A 151 8.93 10.68 -5.53
C LYS A 151 8.44 9.41 -4.86
N ILE A 152 9.32 8.61 -4.26
CA ILE A 152 8.96 7.39 -3.54
C ILE A 152 9.52 7.46 -2.12
N VAL A 153 8.70 7.14 -1.13
CA VAL A 153 9.12 7.07 0.27
C VAL A 153 8.76 5.71 0.85
N PHE A 154 9.76 4.97 1.31
CA PHE A 154 9.59 3.78 2.14
C PHE A 154 9.73 4.19 3.62
N TRP A 155 8.59 4.43 4.27
CA TRP A 155 8.52 4.86 5.66
C TRP A 155 8.43 3.65 6.60
N ASN A 156 9.60 3.07 6.92
CA ASN A 156 9.76 1.92 7.81
C ASN A 156 10.25 2.23 9.26
N PRO A 157 10.25 3.46 9.80
CA PRO A 157 10.67 3.65 11.19
C PRO A 157 9.64 3.07 12.17
N ALA A 158 10.12 2.48 13.27
CA ALA A 158 9.28 2.12 14.41
C ALA A 158 9.14 3.36 15.30
N ILE A 159 7.96 3.97 15.29
CA ILE A 159 7.63 5.17 16.05
C ILE A 159 6.96 4.76 17.35
N CYS A 160 7.37 5.34 18.49
CA CYS A 160 6.65 5.16 19.75
C CYS A 160 5.20 5.63 19.62
N ASP A 161 4.25 4.72 19.84
CA ASP A 161 2.81 5.02 19.78
C ASP A 161 2.31 5.86 20.97
N PHE A 162 3.13 5.99 22.02
CA PHE A 162 2.78 6.70 23.25
C PHE A 162 3.89 7.66 23.70
N THR A 163 3.49 8.75 24.34
CA THR A 163 4.32 9.56 25.22
C THR A 163 4.08 9.14 26.67
N GLY A 164 5.04 9.40 27.55
CA GLY A 164 4.97 8.96 28.95
C GLY A 164 5.34 10.07 29.93
N GLN A 165 4.59 10.15 31.02
CA GLN A 165 4.81 11.10 32.11
C GLN A 165 4.73 10.38 33.46
N VAL A 166 5.64 10.71 34.38
CA VAL A 166 5.61 10.25 35.78
C VAL A 166 5.43 11.47 36.67
N GLY A 167 4.41 11.47 37.54
CA GLY A 167 4.07 12.64 38.39
C GLY A 167 3.95 13.95 37.61
N ASP A 168 4.29 15.07 38.24
CA ASP A 168 4.10 16.42 37.68
C ASP A 168 5.32 16.95 36.90
N VAL A 169 6.30 16.09 36.60
CA VAL A 169 7.53 16.50 35.91
C VAL A 169 7.36 16.34 34.41
N THR A 170 7.53 17.45 33.68
CA THR A 170 7.53 17.48 32.21
C THR A 170 8.56 16.50 31.63
N PRO A 171 8.14 15.57 30.75
CA PRO A 171 9.03 14.62 30.09
C PRO A 171 10.11 15.32 29.25
N ALA A 172 11.38 15.01 29.49
CA ALA A 172 12.49 15.54 28.70
C ALA A 172 13.79 14.73 28.88
N ARG A 173 14.70 14.84 27.89
CA ARG A 173 16.05 14.24 27.92
C ARG A 173 16.89 14.69 29.12
N LYS A 174 16.62 15.88 29.67
CA LYS A 174 17.31 16.45 30.84
C LYS A 174 16.40 16.56 32.08
N ALA A 175 15.24 15.91 32.09
CA ALA A 175 14.32 15.95 33.23
C ALA A 175 14.86 15.20 34.46
N GLN A 176 14.42 15.61 35.64
CA GLN A 176 14.94 15.13 36.93
C GLN A 176 14.86 13.60 37.08
N ARG A 177 15.97 12.98 37.50
CA ARG A 177 16.06 11.53 37.71
C ARG A 177 15.03 11.04 38.74
N LEU A 178 14.37 9.92 38.46
CA LEU A 178 13.65 9.13 39.45
C LEU A 178 14.62 8.62 40.53
N LYS A 179 14.16 8.62 41.77
CA LYS A 179 14.89 8.11 42.92
C LYS A 179 14.33 6.74 43.29
N SER A 180 15.14 5.68 43.21
CA SER A 180 14.70 4.32 43.57
C SER A 180 14.16 4.20 45.01
N ARG A 181 14.68 5.03 45.93
CA ARG A 181 14.20 5.11 47.31
C ARG A 181 12.78 5.68 47.47
N ALA A 182 12.23 6.31 46.43
CA ALA A 182 10.86 6.85 46.45
C ALA A 182 9.79 5.77 46.22
N GLY A 183 10.18 4.49 46.15
CA GLY A 183 9.25 3.37 45.98
C GLY A 183 8.66 3.27 44.57
N ALA A 184 7.56 2.54 44.46
CA ALA A 184 6.85 2.34 43.19
C ALA A 184 6.41 3.68 42.59
N GLN A 185 6.44 3.76 41.26
CA GLN A 185 6.05 4.95 40.49
C GLN A 185 5.07 4.54 39.40
N VAL A 186 4.13 5.44 39.08
CA VAL A 186 3.15 5.23 38.00
C VAL A 186 3.53 6.12 36.82
N MET A 187 3.48 5.56 35.61
CA MET A 187 3.64 6.31 34.35
C MET A 187 2.30 6.40 33.63
N ASN A 188 1.86 7.63 33.36
CA ASN A 188 0.70 7.90 32.53
C ASN A 188 1.14 7.92 31.07
N LEU A 189 0.45 7.15 30.23
CA LEU A 189 0.71 7.06 28.80
C LEU A 189 -0.37 7.80 28.01
N THR A 190 0.05 8.61 27.03
CA THR A 190 -0.84 9.33 26.13
C THR A 190 -0.51 8.96 24.69
N PRO A 191 -1.51 8.66 23.82
CA PRO A 191 -1.24 8.36 22.42
C PRO A 191 -0.47 9.48 21.71
N ALA A 192 0.53 9.12 20.92
CA ALA A 192 1.30 10.04 20.09
C ALA A 192 0.60 10.32 18.75
N GLU A 193 0.92 11.46 18.14
CA GLU A 193 0.40 11.81 16.82
C GLU A 193 0.98 10.92 15.71
N LYS A 194 0.17 10.66 14.67
CA LYS A 194 0.58 9.83 13.53
C LYS A 194 1.35 10.64 12.50
N ILE A 195 2.69 10.57 12.56
CA ILE A 195 3.61 11.29 11.68
C ILE A 195 3.42 10.91 10.19
N VAL A 196 3.24 9.62 9.88
CA VAL A 196 3.18 9.13 8.48
C VAL A 196 2.10 9.82 7.63
N ALA A 197 1.01 10.26 8.25
CA ALA A 197 -0.09 10.93 7.56
C ALA A 197 0.29 12.33 7.02
N THR A 198 1.34 12.95 7.54
CA THR A 198 1.76 14.30 7.14
C THR A 198 2.47 14.31 5.78
N ILE A 199 3.18 13.23 5.41
CA ILE A 199 4.00 13.15 4.19
C ILE A 199 3.17 13.42 2.93
N ARG A 200 2.00 12.78 2.83
CA ARG A 200 1.10 12.97 1.69
C ARG A 200 -0.02 13.98 1.98
N LYS A 201 0.08 14.81 3.03
CA LYS A 201 -0.95 15.83 3.30
C LYS A 201 -1.00 16.85 2.16
N GLU A 202 0.16 17.38 1.79
CA GLU A 202 0.33 18.39 0.74
C GLU A 202 0.92 17.81 -0.56
N ARG A 203 1.87 16.87 -0.45
CA ARG A 203 2.54 16.23 -1.59
C ARG A 203 1.86 14.92 -1.98
N LYS A 204 0.69 15.01 -2.61
CA LYS A 204 -0.06 13.83 -3.10
C LYS A 204 0.66 13.05 -4.21
N ASP A 205 1.64 13.67 -4.86
CA ASP A 205 2.51 13.10 -5.89
C ASP A 205 3.57 12.14 -5.32
N ILE A 206 3.86 12.17 -4.01
CA ILE A 206 4.75 11.19 -3.40
C ILE A 206 4.03 9.85 -3.32
N PHE A 207 4.66 8.80 -3.85
CA PHE A 207 4.27 7.41 -3.65
C PHE A 207 4.78 6.93 -2.29
N LEU A 208 3.86 6.76 -1.34
CA LEU A 208 4.19 6.42 0.05
C LEU A 208 3.94 4.94 0.31
N VAL A 209 4.98 4.29 0.82
CA VAL A 209 4.95 2.92 1.33
C VAL A 209 5.14 2.97 2.84
N ALA A 210 4.25 2.33 3.58
CA ALA A 210 4.33 2.20 5.03
C ALA A 210 4.38 0.73 5.47
N PHE A 211 4.59 0.51 6.76
CA PHE A 211 4.73 -0.81 7.35
C PHE A 211 3.80 -0.95 8.54
N LYS A 212 3.24 -2.14 8.71
CA LYS A 212 2.42 -2.49 9.86
C LYS A 212 2.87 -3.81 10.44
N THR A 213 3.24 -3.79 11.72
CA THR A 213 3.57 -5.01 12.43
C THR A 213 2.38 -5.49 13.26
N THR A 214 2.20 -6.81 13.30
CA THR A 214 1.20 -7.55 14.07
C THR A 214 1.90 -8.65 14.89
N THR A 215 1.17 -9.30 15.80
CA THR A 215 1.74 -10.33 16.68
C THR A 215 0.75 -11.46 16.91
N GLY A 216 1.02 -12.63 16.32
CA GLY A 216 0.14 -13.79 16.40
C GLY A 216 -1.19 -13.61 15.67
N ALA A 217 -1.28 -12.65 14.76
CA ALA A 217 -2.50 -12.34 14.02
C ALA A 217 -2.73 -13.34 12.88
N THR A 218 -4.00 -13.60 12.60
CA THR A 218 -4.45 -14.30 11.39
C THR A 218 -4.22 -13.44 10.14
N GLU A 219 -4.27 -14.05 8.96
CA GLU A 219 -4.11 -13.32 7.70
C GLU A 219 -5.15 -12.19 7.52
N ASP A 220 -6.40 -12.44 7.89
CA ASP A 220 -7.48 -11.45 7.79
C ASP A 220 -7.27 -10.28 8.76
N GLU A 221 -6.88 -10.56 10.01
CA GLU A 221 -6.55 -9.52 11.00
C GLU A 221 -5.38 -8.65 10.53
N MET A 222 -4.35 -9.26 9.93
CA MET A 222 -3.24 -8.55 9.31
C MET A 222 -3.71 -7.64 8.18
N TYR A 223 -4.52 -8.16 7.26
CA TYR A 223 -5.06 -7.42 6.14
C TYR A 223 -5.89 -6.21 6.61
N VAL A 224 -6.82 -6.41 7.56
CA VAL A 224 -7.65 -5.34 8.13
C VAL A 224 -6.78 -4.27 8.81
N ALA A 225 -5.76 -4.66 9.56
CA ALA A 225 -4.83 -3.72 10.19
C ALA A 225 -4.06 -2.89 9.14
N GLY A 226 -3.63 -3.50 8.04
CA GLY A 226 -3.00 -2.84 6.92
C GLY A 226 -3.93 -1.87 6.20
N LEU A 227 -5.17 -2.29 5.91
CA LEU A 227 -6.18 -1.49 5.22
C LEU A 227 -6.57 -0.26 6.04
N LYS A 228 -6.75 -0.42 7.36
CA LYS A 228 -7.05 0.67 8.29
C LYS A 228 -5.94 1.72 8.32
N LEU A 229 -4.67 1.29 8.37
CA LEU A 229 -3.53 2.20 8.28
C LEU A 229 -3.52 2.92 6.92
N MET A 230 -3.69 2.16 5.84
CA MET A 230 -3.62 2.68 4.48
C MET A 230 -4.67 3.77 4.22
N LYS A 231 -5.94 3.46 4.46
CA LYS A 231 -7.07 4.36 4.18
C LYS A 231 -7.05 5.56 5.13
N GLY A 232 -6.65 5.36 6.38
CA GLY A 232 -6.57 6.41 7.40
C GLY A 232 -5.44 7.42 7.20
N SER A 233 -4.41 7.09 6.42
CA SER A 233 -3.24 7.97 6.21
C SER A 233 -2.90 8.23 4.73
N HIS A 234 -3.81 7.88 3.82
CA HIS A 234 -3.61 8.03 2.37
C HIS A 234 -2.28 7.41 1.90
N ILE A 235 -1.99 6.18 2.31
CA ILE A 235 -0.77 5.47 1.89
C ILE A 235 -1.06 4.71 0.59
N ASN A 236 -0.05 4.53 -0.27
CA ASN A 236 -0.22 3.80 -1.53
C ASN A 236 -0.04 2.29 -1.35
N LEU A 237 0.96 1.85 -0.56
CA LEU A 237 1.17 0.44 -0.22
C LEU A 237 1.49 0.27 1.26
N VAL A 238 0.98 -0.78 1.88
CA VAL A 238 1.35 -1.16 3.25
C VAL A 238 1.89 -2.58 3.24
N LEU A 239 3.13 -2.77 3.66
CA LEU A 239 3.62 -4.11 4.00
C LEU A 239 3.18 -4.42 5.43
N VAL A 240 2.36 -5.46 5.58
CA VAL A 240 1.99 -6.00 6.89
C VAL A 240 2.86 -7.21 7.16
N ASN A 241 3.40 -7.30 8.38
CA ASN A 241 4.19 -8.44 8.82
C ASN A 241 3.75 -8.89 10.22
N ASP A 242 3.70 -10.20 10.45
CA ASP A 242 3.48 -10.77 11.78
C ASP A 242 4.79 -11.31 12.34
N VAL A 243 5.09 -10.98 13.60
CA VAL A 243 6.37 -11.36 14.21
C VAL A 243 6.41 -12.82 14.67
N VAL A 244 5.26 -13.44 14.92
CA VAL A 244 5.11 -14.81 15.41
C VAL A 244 4.98 -15.77 14.24
N THR A 245 4.00 -15.56 13.36
CA THR A 245 3.73 -16.46 12.22
C THR A 245 4.73 -16.27 11.08
N ARG A 246 5.48 -15.16 11.10
CA ARG A 246 6.40 -14.70 10.03
C ARG A 246 5.70 -14.34 8.72
N MET A 247 4.38 -14.41 8.67
CA MET A 247 3.61 -14.04 7.49
C MET A 247 3.84 -12.57 7.12
N ASN A 248 3.91 -12.30 5.82
CA ASN A 248 4.02 -10.98 5.23
C ASN A 248 2.95 -10.85 4.15
N MET A 249 2.48 -9.64 3.91
CA MET A 249 1.62 -9.32 2.77
C MET A 249 1.71 -7.84 2.41
N ILE A 250 1.44 -7.52 1.16
CA ILE A 250 1.31 -6.16 0.65
C ILE A 250 -0.18 -5.89 0.46
N VAL A 251 -0.68 -4.94 1.24
CA VAL A 251 -2.05 -4.44 1.11
C VAL A 251 -2.05 -3.25 0.15
N THR A 252 -3.10 -3.13 -0.67
CA THR A 252 -3.23 -2.09 -1.71
C THR A 252 -4.56 -1.30 -1.64
N PRO A 253 -4.69 -0.13 -2.32
CA PRO A 253 -5.86 0.73 -2.22
C PRO A 253 -7.15 0.12 -2.79
N GLU A 254 -7.00 -0.75 -3.79
CA GLU A 254 -8.05 -1.60 -4.36
C GLU A 254 -8.47 -2.77 -3.44
N GLU A 255 -7.93 -2.80 -2.23
CA GLU A 255 -8.30 -3.74 -1.17
C GLU A 255 -7.82 -5.17 -1.46
N ALA A 256 -6.70 -5.34 -2.18
CA ALA A 256 -6.10 -6.64 -2.51
C ALA A 256 -4.92 -7.02 -1.59
N ARG A 257 -4.52 -8.29 -1.64
CA ARG A 257 -3.38 -8.87 -0.89
C ARG A 257 -2.36 -9.48 -1.86
N TYR A 258 -1.21 -8.83 -2.00
CA TYR A 258 -0.11 -9.37 -2.80
C TYR A 258 0.99 -9.92 -1.91
N HIS A 259 1.77 -10.88 -2.42
CA HIS A 259 2.90 -11.47 -1.70
C HIS A 259 2.55 -11.94 -0.29
N VAL A 260 1.47 -12.71 -0.16
CA VAL A 260 1.14 -13.45 1.06
C VAL A 260 2.16 -14.58 1.20
N THR A 261 3.18 -14.40 2.03
CA THR A 261 4.32 -15.33 2.14
C THR A 261 5.05 -15.20 3.48
N ASP A 262 5.64 -16.29 3.96
CA ASP A 262 6.55 -16.28 5.11
C ASP A 262 8.00 -15.88 4.72
N GLU A 263 8.31 -15.82 3.42
CA GLU A 263 9.61 -15.41 2.89
C GLU A 263 9.72 -13.88 2.79
N ARG A 264 10.17 -13.25 3.89
CA ARG A 264 10.30 -11.79 4.01
C ARG A 264 11.04 -11.10 2.85
N VAL A 265 12.08 -11.71 2.29
CA VAL A 265 12.85 -11.09 1.19
C VAL A 265 12.00 -11.02 -0.07
N GLU A 266 11.24 -12.06 -0.38
CA GLU A 266 10.33 -12.10 -1.53
C GLU A 266 9.26 -10.99 -1.41
N ALA A 267 8.68 -10.84 -0.21
CA ALA A 267 7.71 -9.77 0.04
C ALA A 267 8.33 -8.37 -0.11
N LEU A 268 9.59 -8.16 0.29
CA LEU A 268 10.28 -6.88 0.12
C LEU A 268 10.65 -6.59 -1.35
N GLU A 269 11.07 -7.61 -2.10
CA GLU A 269 11.34 -7.48 -3.54
C GLU A 269 10.05 -7.13 -4.30
N GLY A 270 8.95 -7.83 -4.01
CA GLY A 270 7.63 -7.53 -4.54
C GLY A 270 7.14 -6.12 -4.17
N LEU A 271 7.37 -5.69 -2.92
CA LEU A 271 7.01 -4.34 -2.47
C LEU A 271 7.77 -3.26 -3.23
N VAL A 272 9.08 -3.42 -3.43
CA VAL A 272 9.89 -2.47 -4.19
C VAL A 272 9.46 -2.44 -5.65
N GLU A 273 9.27 -3.60 -6.27
CA GLU A 273 8.80 -3.71 -7.66
C GLU A 273 7.45 -3.00 -7.85
N MET A 274 6.46 -3.33 -7.01
CA MET A 274 5.13 -2.70 -7.08
C MET A 274 5.20 -1.19 -6.83
N ALA A 275 6.04 -0.73 -5.90
CA ALA A 275 6.21 0.69 -5.66
C ALA A 275 6.80 1.42 -6.88
N LEU A 276 7.79 0.82 -7.54
CA LEU A 276 8.39 1.39 -8.75
C LEU A 276 7.38 1.45 -9.89
N LEU A 277 6.67 0.35 -10.17
CA LEU A 277 5.66 0.27 -11.23
C LEU A 277 4.53 1.29 -10.99
N ARG A 278 3.96 1.30 -9.78
CA ARG A 278 2.80 2.15 -9.45
C ARG A 278 3.15 3.61 -9.25
N SER A 279 4.39 3.95 -8.89
CA SER A 279 4.82 5.35 -8.75
C SER A 279 4.80 6.14 -10.07
N GLN A 280 4.81 5.45 -11.20
CA GLN A 280 4.73 6.05 -12.53
C GLN A 280 3.29 6.31 -12.98
N ALA A 281 2.31 5.88 -12.18
CA ALA A 281 0.91 6.01 -12.50
C ALA A 281 0.46 7.47 -12.48
N THR A 282 -0.37 7.84 -13.46
CA THR A 282 -0.95 9.18 -13.60
C THR A 282 -2.42 9.18 -13.20
N PHE A 283 -2.89 10.31 -12.66
CA PHE A 283 -4.24 10.43 -12.09
C PHE A 283 -4.91 11.73 -12.52
N THR A 284 -6.21 11.64 -12.69
CA THR A 284 -7.06 12.78 -13.06
C THR A 284 -7.32 13.70 -11.87
N ARG A 285 -7.22 15.00 -12.09
CA ARG A 285 -7.58 16.02 -11.11
C ARG A 285 -9.05 16.38 -11.26
N SER A 286 -9.77 16.36 -10.15
CA SER A 286 -11.19 16.74 -10.10
C SER A 286 -11.36 18.08 -9.39
N ALA A 287 -11.92 19.07 -10.09
CA ALA A 287 -12.42 20.29 -9.49
C ALA A 287 -13.91 20.14 -9.18
N VAL A 288 -14.30 20.25 -7.90
CA VAL A 288 -15.71 20.16 -7.50
C VAL A 288 -16.31 21.55 -7.55
N VAL A 289 -17.46 21.69 -8.22
CA VAL A 289 -18.22 22.94 -8.23
C VAL A 289 -18.95 23.07 -6.90
N GLU A 290 -18.55 24.03 -6.08
CA GLU A 290 -19.14 24.27 -4.76
C GLU A 290 -20.64 24.58 -4.86
N GLY A 291 -21.44 24.06 -3.93
CA GLY A 291 -22.89 24.24 -3.90
C GLY A 291 -23.68 23.51 -5.00
N SER A 292 -23.01 22.91 -6.00
CA SER A 292 -23.68 22.15 -7.04
C SER A 292 -24.35 20.89 -6.48
N LYS A 293 -25.56 20.59 -6.97
CA LYS A 293 -26.29 19.38 -6.60
C LYS A 293 -25.88 18.23 -7.51
N GLY A 294 -25.82 17.03 -6.92
CA GLY A 294 -25.69 15.79 -7.68
C GLY A 294 -27.00 15.43 -8.37
N LEU A 295 -27.01 14.26 -9.01
CA LEU A 295 -28.25 13.68 -9.54
C LEU A 295 -28.85 12.71 -8.51
N PRO A 296 -30.17 12.67 -8.37
CA PRO A 296 -30.82 11.60 -7.61
C PRO A 296 -30.54 10.23 -8.26
N TRP A 297 -30.55 9.18 -7.44
CA TRP A 297 -30.52 7.81 -7.92
C TRP A 297 -31.92 7.40 -8.39
N ASP A 298 -32.23 7.65 -9.67
CA ASP A 298 -33.53 7.32 -10.27
C ASP A 298 -33.42 6.98 -11.77
N LYS A 299 -34.50 6.41 -12.31
CA LYS A 299 -34.62 6.02 -13.73
C LYS A 299 -34.84 7.18 -14.70
N LYS A 300 -35.00 8.42 -14.21
CA LYS A 300 -35.20 9.61 -15.04
C LYS A 300 -33.86 10.16 -15.52
N HIS A 301 -32.84 10.08 -14.68
CA HIS A 301 -31.51 10.65 -14.95
C HIS A 301 -30.47 9.59 -15.30
N ILE A 302 -30.76 8.32 -15.06
CA ILE A 302 -29.86 7.18 -15.24
C ILE A 302 -30.61 6.13 -16.07
N SER A 303 -29.88 5.38 -16.90
CA SER A 303 -30.50 4.32 -17.71
C SER A 303 -31.23 3.34 -16.81
N GLN A 304 -32.46 2.96 -17.19
CA GLN A 304 -33.27 2.01 -16.43
C GLN A 304 -32.52 0.68 -16.21
N SER A 305 -31.82 0.22 -17.25
CA SER A 305 -31.02 -1.00 -17.20
C SER A 305 -29.93 -0.92 -16.13
N LEU A 306 -29.18 0.19 -16.06
CA LEU A 306 -28.14 0.36 -15.03
C LEU A 306 -28.70 0.40 -13.62
N VAL A 307 -29.81 1.10 -13.40
CA VAL A 307 -30.47 1.14 -12.09
C VAL A 307 -30.85 -0.28 -11.64
N GLU A 308 -31.49 -1.06 -12.51
CA GLU A 308 -31.93 -2.42 -12.18
C GLU A 308 -30.77 -3.38 -11.89
N VAL A 309 -29.68 -3.30 -12.66
CA VAL A 309 -28.46 -4.10 -12.44
C VAL A 309 -27.78 -3.74 -11.12
N VAL A 310 -27.60 -2.45 -10.84
CA VAL A 310 -26.93 -2.01 -9.60
C VAL A 310 -27.77 -2.36 -8.37
N GLU A 311 -29.08 -2.15 -8.42
CA GLU A 311 -30.00 -2.57 -7.35
C GLU A 311 -29.96 -4.08 -7.10
N HIS A 312 -29.79 -4.87 -8.16
CA HIS A 312 -29.58 -6.30 -8.03
C HIS A 312 -28.27 -6.63 -7.29
N CYS A 313 -27.16 -6.01 -7.70
CA CYS A 313 -25.87 -6.17 -7.02
C CYS A 313 -25.92 -5.76 -5.54
N ILE A 314 -26.65 -4.69 -5.20
CA ILE A 314 -26.87 -4.26 -3.81
C ILE A 314 -27.63 -5.32 -3.03
N ARG A 315 -28.78 -5.80 -3.54
CA ARG A 315 -29.58 -6.84 -2.88
C ARG A 315 -28.80 -8.14 -2.68
N ARG A 316 -27.87 -8.45 -3.57
CA ARG A 316 -27.00 -9.63 -3.50
C ARG A 316 -25.72 -9.44 -2.70
N GLY A 317 -25.52 -8.30 -2.04
CA GLY A 317 -24.36 -8.10 -1.16
C GLY A 317 -23.02 -7.88 -1.88
N ALA A 318 -23.05 -7.51 -3.17
CA ALA A 318 -21.82 -7.28 -3.94
C ALA A 318 -20.98 -6.10 -3.41
N TYR A 319 -21.63 -5.12 -2.76
CA TYR A 319 -21.00 -3.92 -2.21
C TYR A 319 -20.79 -4.05 -0.70
N LYS A 320 -19.71 -4.71 -0.31
CA LYS A 320 -19.37 -4.99 1.10
C LYS A 320 -18.84 -3.75 1.81
N PRO A 321 -19.50 -3.28 2.90
CA PRO A 321 -19.10 -2.06 3.59
C PRO A 321 -17.83 -2.27 4.42
N VAL A 322 -17.01 -1.23 4.51
CA VAL A 322 -15.84 -1.12 5.38
C VAL A 322 -16.03 0.08 6.29
N GLN A 323 -15.86 -0.12 7.60
CA GLN A 323 -15.99 0.97 8.56
C GLN A 323 -14.76 1.88 8.53
N THR A 324 -15.00 3.19 8.37
CA THR A 324 -13.96 4.21 8.38
C THR A 324 -14.28 5.30 9.39
N VAL A 325 -13.34 6.23 9.59
CA VAL A 325 -13.57 7.45 10.39
C VAL A 325 -14.67 8.35 9.82
N ARG A 326 -15.15 8.10 8.60
CA ARG A 326 -16.25 8.83 7.93
C ARG A 326 -17.56 8.03 7.90
N GLY A 327 -17.62 6.89 8.57
CA GLY A 327 -18.71 5.92 8.47
C GLY A 327 -18.41 4.77 7.51
N ALA A 328 -19.43 3.97 7.22
CA ALA A 328 -19.36 2.83 6.31
C ALA A 328 -19.21 3.30 4.86
N VAL A 329 -18.26 2.73 4.13
CA VAL A 329 -18.04 2.98 2.70
C VAL A 329 -17.86 1.66 1.97
N THR A 330 -18.26 1.60 0.69
CA THR A 330 -18.14 0.40 -0.13
C THR A 330 -17.13 0.60 -1.26
N ALA A 331 -16.46 -0.47 -1.67
CA ALA A 331 -15.60 -0.48 -2.85
C ALA A 331 -16.42 -0.74 -4.13
N GLY A 332 -15.84 -0.48 -5.31
CA GLY A 332 -16.53 -0.55 -6.60
C GLY A 332 -16.93 0.82 -7.17
N HIS A 333 -17.59 0.80 -8.33
CA HIS A 333 -18.20 1.97 -8.93
C HIS A 333 -19.18 1.59 -10.05
N PHE A 334 -20.00 2.54 -10.45
CA PHE A 334 -20.83 2.41 -11.64
C PHE A 334 -20.99 3.78 -12.28
N ALA A 335 -21.22 3.77 -13.60
CA ALA A 335 -21.35 4.97 -14.39
C ALA A 335 -22.26 4.76 -15.59
N ALA A 336 -22.88 5.85 -16.02
CA ALA A 336 -23.61 5.96 -17.27
C ALA A 336 -23.05 7.10 -18.11
N ARG A 337 -23.02 6.90 -19.43
CA ARG A 337 -22.81 7.97 -20.39
C ARG A 337 -23.96 8.97 -20.29
N GLY A 338 -23.62 10.23 -20.03
CA GLY A 338 -24.57 11.35 -20.00
C GLY A 338 -24.54 12.14 -21.30
N ASP A 339 -25.36 13.18 -21.36
CA ASP A 339 -25.46 14.06 -22.52
C ASP A 339 -24.24 14.97 -22.67
N ASP A 340 -23.99 15.47 -23.89
CA ASP A 340 -22.92 16.43 -24.21
C ASP A 340 -21.51 15.97 -23.77
N GLY A 341 -21.24 14.67 -23.81
CA GLY A 341 -19.96 14.08 -23.37
C GLY A 341 -19.74 14.10 -21.85
N LYS A 342 -20.79 14.38 -21.05
CA LYS A 342 -20.77 14.22 -19.60
C LYS A 342 -20.83 12.74 -19.22
N ILE A 343 -20.43 12.44 -18.00
CA ILE A 343 -20.56 11.10 -17.41
C ILE A 343 -21.26 11.24 -16.07
N VAL A 344 -22.27 10.39 -15.83
CA VAL A 344 -22.91 10.24 -14.53
C VAL A 344 -22.22 9.10 -13.80
N THR A 345 -21.71 9.31 -12.60
CA THR A 345 -20.91 8.31 -11.89
C THR A 345 -21.17 8.31 -10.40
N SER A 346 -20.89 7.17 -9.77
CA SER A 346 -20.95 7.00 -8.32
C SER A 346 -20.06 8.02 -7.57
N ARG A 347 -20.52 8.44 -6.39
CA ARG A 347 -19.82 9.40 -5.54
C ARG A 347 -18.66 8.74 -4.78
N ARG A 348 -17.57 9.48 -4.56
CA ARG A 348 -16.45 8.98 -3.75
C ARG A 348 -16.82 8.92 -2.28
N TRP A 349 -16.30 7.92 -1.56
CA TRP A 349 -16.46 7.77 -0.11
C TRP A 349 -17.93 7.70 0.34
N SER A 350 -18.77 7.01 -0.43
CA SER A 350 -20.17 6.72 -0.08
C SER A 350 -20.40 5.23 0.09
N ASN A 351 -21.45 4.88 0.85
CA ASN A 351 -21.99 3.54 0.89
C ASN A 351 -22.95 3.34 -0.29
N PHE A 352 -22.62 2.45 -1.24
CA PHE A 352 -23.48 2.16 -2.38
C PHE A 352 -24.74 1.38 -2.00
N ASN A 353 -24.86 0.90 -0.77
CA ASN A 353 -26.12 0.34 -0.27
C ASN A 353 -27.12 1.44 0.17
N ASP A 354 -26.73 2.72 0.13
CA ASP A 354 -27.55 3.88 0.51
C ASP A 354 -27.73 4.88 -0.65
N LEU A 355 -27.82 4.43 -1.91
CA LEU A 355 -27.83 5.34 -3.08
C LEU A 355 -28.98 6.33 -3.12
N HIS A 356 -30.15 5.95 -2.59
CA HIS A 356 -31.27 6.89 -2.46
C HIS A 356 -30.95 8.11 -1.59
N LYS A 357 -30.00 7.98 -0.65
CA LYS A 357 -29.50 9.09 0.18
C LYS A 357 -28.32 9.81 -0.48
N ASN A 358 -27.43 9.03 -1.10
CA ASN A 358 -26.14 9.53 -1.58
C ASN A 358 -26.19 10.21 -2.95
N GLY A 359 -27.10 9.73 -3.82
CA GLY A 359 -27.20 10.15 -5.21
C GLY A 359 -25.95 9.85 -6.04
N MET A 360 -25.85 10.53 -7.18
CA MET A 360 -24.79 10.42 -8.17
C MET A 360 -24.12 11.77 -8.39
N VAL A 361 -22.93 11.74 -8.98
CA VAL A 361 -22.22 12.94 -9.43
C VAL A 361 -22.16 12.99 -10.95
N VAL A 362 -22.12 14.19 -11.49
CA VAL A 362 -21.90 14.41 -12.93
C VAL A 362 -20.49 14.93 -13.11
N ILE A 363 -19.74 14.34 -14.04
CA ILE A 363 -18.43 14.83 -14.43
C ILE A 363 -18.45 15.31 -15.88
N LYS A 364 -17.80 16.45 -16.11
CA LYS A 364 -17.50 16.99 -17.43
C LYS A 364 -15.98 16.91 -17.64
N PRO A 365 -15.50 16.09 -18.58
CA PRO A 365 -14.09 16.09 -18.96
C PRO A 365 -13.62 17.46 -19.45
N VAL A 366 -12.44 17.88 -19.01
CA VAL A 366 -11.74 19.09 -19.49
C VAL A 366 -10.31 18.66 -19.87
N GLY A 367 -10.07 18.45 -21.16
CA GLY A 367 -8.81 17.83 -21.62
C GLY A 367 -8.66 16.38 -21.17
N ASP A 368 -7.43 15.87 -21.14
CA ASP A 368 -7.16 14.46 -20.84
C ASP A 368 -7.10 14.18 -19.31
N ASP A 369 -6.60 15.12 -18.52
CA ASP A 369 -6.21 14.89 -17.13
C ASP A 369 -7.05 15.63 -16.09
N GLU A 370 -8.08 16.35 -16.53
CA GLU A 370 -8.94 17.14 -15.63
C GLU A 370 -10.43 16.87 -15.86
N VAL A 371 -11.20 17.00 -14.77
CA VAL A 371 -12.66 16.94 -14.80
C VAL A 371 -13.25 18.01 -13.89
N ILE A 372 -14.36 18.59 -14.34
CA ILE A 372 -15.25 19.39 -13.49
C ILE A 372 -16.34 18.47 -12.98
N ALA A 373 -16.51 18.41 -11.66
CA ALA A 373 -17.46 17.52 -10.99
C ALA A 373 -18.58 18.33 -10.29
N TYR A 374 -19.81 17.91 -10.52
CA TYR A 374 -21.02 18.48 -9.95
C TYR A 374 -21.64 17.51 -8.94
N GLY A 375 -22.07 18.03 -7.80
CA GLY A 375 -22.62 17.23 -6.71
C GLY A 375 -21.60 16.60 -5.77
N GLY A 376 -20.30 16.64 -6.08
CA GLY A 376 -19.24 16.16 -5.20
C GLY A 376 -18.08 15.51 -5.94
N LYS A 377 -17.16 14.91 -5.18
CA LYS A 377 -16.00 14.24 -5.76
C LYS A 377 -16.39 12.90 -6.39
N PRO A 378 -16.01 12.61 -7.65
CA PRO A 378 -16.32 11.34 -8.30
C PRO A 378 -15.51 10.18 -7.74
N SER A 379 -16.05 8.98 -7.90
CA SER A 379 -15.35 7.74 -7.57
C SER A 379 -13.96 7.68 -8.21
N VAL A 380 -13.06 6.93 -7.58
CA VAL A 380 -11.66 6.76 -7.99
C VAL A 380 -11.57 6.15 -9.40
N GLY A 381 -12.57 5.35 -9.81
CA GLY A 381 -12.69 4.81 -11.17
C GLY A 381 -13.16 5.81 -12.24
N GLY A 382 -13.38 7.09 -11.89
CA GLY A 382 -13.86 8.11 -12.82
C GLY A 382 -13.01 8.26 -14.08
N GLN A 383 -11.69 7.99 -14.01
CA GLN A 383 -10.86 7.97 -15.21
C GLN A 383 -11.06 6.71 -16.05
N SER A 384 -11.07 5.53 -15.43
CA SER A 384 -11.31 4.28 -16.16
C SER A 384 -12.60 4.38 -16.98
N GLN A 385 -13.64 4.99 -16.40
CA GLN A 385 -14.91 5.26 -17.07
C GLN A 385 -14.75 6.16 -18.31
N ARG A 386 -13.94 7.22 -18.22
CA ARG A 386 -13.65 8.12 -19.35
C ARG A 386 -12.92 7.41 -20.48
N ILE A 387 -11.89 6.64 -20.15
CA ILE A 387 -11.10 5.89 -21.14
C ILE A 387 -12.00 4.87 -21.83
N ILE A 388 -12.76 4.09 -21.05
CA ILE A 388 -13.69 3.09 -21.59
C ILE A 388 -14.72 3.75 -22.51
N PHE A 389 -15.39 4.83 -22.08
CA PHE A 389 -16.39 5.49 -22.91
C PHE A 389 -15.81 6.22 -24.13
N LYS A 390 -14.52 6.56 -24.13
CA LYS A 390 -13.83 7.12 -25.28
C LYS A 390 -13.46 6.02 -26.29
N ASP A 391 -12.93 4.91 -25.79
CA ASP A 391 -12.43 3.81 -26.62
C ASP A 391 -13.57 2.92 -27.16
N HIS A 392 -14.70 2.84 -26.44
CA HIS A 392 -15.88 2.04 -26.76
C HIS A 392 -17.12 2.94 -26.83
N PRO A 393 -17.28 3.73 -27.91
CA PRO A 393 -18.32 4.75 -28.03
C PRO A 393 -19.76 4.20 -28.04
N GLU A 394 -19.93 2.93 -28.43
CA GLU A 394 -21.20 2.22 -28.47
C GLU A 394 -21.69 1.77 -27.09
N LEU A 395 -20.82 1.78 -26.07
CA LEU A 395 -21.17 1.37 -24.72
C LEU A 395 -21.60 2.56 -23.86
N ASP A 396 -22.54 2.32 -22.94
CA ASP A 396 -23.22 3.37 -22.17
C ASP A 396 -23.15 3.18 -20.67
N ASN A 397 -23.11 1.94 -20.20
CA ASN A 397 -23.25 1.61 -18.79
C ASN A 397 -22.02 0.85 -18.30
N ILE A 398 -21.54 1.16 -17.10
CA ILE A 398 -20.44 0.47 -16.44
C ILE A 398 -20.91 0.04 -15.04
N VAL A 399 -20.68 -1.23 -14.70
CA VAL A 399 -20.85 -1.78 -13.36
C VAL A 399 -19.54 -2.43 -12.93
N HIS A 400 -19.05 -2.08 -11.74
CA HIS A 400 -17.87 -2.63 -11.13
C HIS A 400 -18.09 -2.81 -9.62
N PHE A 401 -17.71 -3.99 -9.13
CA PHE A 401 -17.75 -4.41 -7.73
C PHE A 401 -16.53 -5.29 -7.44
N HIS A 402 -16.22 -5.54 -6.16
CA HIS A 402 -15.00 -6.25 -5.75
C HIS A 402 -15.33 -7.70 -5.37
N CYS A 403 -15.87 -8.47 -6.32
CA CYS A 403 -16.25 -9.87 -6.13
C CYS A 403 -15.44 -10.78 -7.07
N PRO A 404 -15.03 -11.98 -6.63
CA PRO A 404 -14.22 -12.87 -7.43
C PRO A 404 -15.02 -13.51 -8.57
N LEU A 405 -14.30 -13.97 -9.59
CA LEU A 405 -14.86 -14.93 -10.56
C LEU A 405 -15.11 -16.25 -9.83
N LYS A 406 -16.22 -16.91 -10.17
CA LYS A 406 -16.47 -18.28 -9.74
C LYS A 406 -15.44 -19.22 -10.38
N GLU A 407 -15.06 -20.27 -9.65
CA GLU A 407 -14.14 -21.28 -10.17
C GLU A 407 -14.70 -21.99 -11.41
N ASP A 408 -16.02 -22.16 -11.45
CA ASP A 408 -16.79 -22.79 -12.52
C ASP A 408 -17.45 -21.78 -13.48
N ALA A 409 -16.98 -20.51 -13.48
CA ALA A 409 -17.52 -19.47 -14.34
C ALA A 409 -17.57 -19.93 -15.81
N PRO A 410 -18.76 -20.03 -16.43
CA PRO A 410 -18.91 -20.64 -17.75
C PRO A 410 -18.40 -19.73 -18.86
N ASP A 411 -18.45 -18.42 -18.65
CA ASP A 411 -17.96 -17.46 -19.62
C ASP A 411 -16.48 -17.22 -19.38
N LYS A 412 -15.68 -17.35 -20.43
CA LYS A 412 -14.23 -17.14 -20.42
C LYS A 412 -13.90 -15.65 -20.34
N ILE A 413 -14.29 -14.99 -19.25
CA ILE A 413 -14.07 -13.56 -19.02
C ILE A 413 -12.56 -13.31 -18.96
N PRO A 414 -12.02 -12.39 -19.78
CA PRO A 414 -10.59 -12.13 -19.81
C PRO A 414 -10.12 -11.55 -18.47
N VAL A 415 -8.99 -12.05 -17.98
CA VAL A 415 -8.36 -11.57 -16.74
C VAL A 415 -7.14 -10.72 -17.08
N ARG A 416 -7.02 -9.56 -16.43
CA ARG A 416 -5.87 -8.65 -16.57
C ARG A 416 -5.22 -8.44 -15.21
N SER A 417 -3.90 -8.45 -15.16
CA SER A 417 -3.20 -8.20 -13.90
C SER A 417 -3.41 -6.76 -13.43
N GLN A 418 -3.78 -6.60 -12.16
CA GLN A 418 -3.88 -5.29 -11.49
C GLN A 418 -2.60 -4.93 -10.73
N ARG A 419 -1.73 -5.91 -10.44
CA ARG A 419 -0.46 -5.75 -9.73
C ARG A 419 0.34 -4.50 -10.15
N PRO A 420 0.59 -4.22 -11.45
CA PRO A 420 1.40 -3.07 -11.86
C PRO A 420 0.71 -1.71 -11.72
N PHE A 421 -0.62 -1.66 -11.54
CA PHE A 421 -1.38 -0.41 -11.64
C PHE A 421 -2.14 -0.11 -10.34
N GLU A 422 -2.09 1.14 -9.87
CA GLU A 422 -2.95 1.58 -8.77
C GLU A 422 -4.37 1.83 -9.30
N CYS A 423 -5.40 1.40 -8.56
CA CYS A 423 -6.78 1.67 -8.94
C CYS A 423 -7.05 3.18 -9.09
N GLY A 424 -7.73 3.56 -10.18
CA GLY A 424 -8.04 4.94 -10.54
C GLY A 424 -6.94 5.67 -11.31
N SER A 425 -5.80 5.03 -11.53
CA SER A 425 -4.79 5.56 -12.46
C SER A 425 -5.26 5.44 -13.91
N HIS A 426 -4.63 6.22 -14.79
CA HIS A 426 -4.86 6.15 -16.23
C HIS A 426 -4.45 4.79 -16.78
N GLN A 427 -3.35 4.23 -16.27
CA GLN A 427 -2.82 2.94 -16.69
C GLN A 427 -3.76 1.80 -16.28
N CYS A 428 -4.37 1.89 -15.08
CA CYS A 428 -5.44 0.98 -14.69
C CYS A 428 -6.63 1.08 -15.67
N GLY A 429 -7.09 2.30 -15.98
CA GLY A 429 -8.20 2.51 -16.92
C GLY A 429 -7.92 1.98 -18.33
N LYS A 430 -6.71 2.19 -18.84
CA LYS A 430 -6.27 1.65 -20.13
C LYS A 430 -6.17 0.13 -20.11
N ASN A 431 -5.63 -0.44 -19.03
CA ASN A 431 -5.57 -1.90 -18.86
C ASN A 431 -6.96 -2.54 -18.83
N THR A 432 -7.94 -1.88 -18.21
CA THR A 432 -9.34 -2.28 -18.26
C THR A 432 -9.87 -2.21 -19.70
N SER A 433 -9.74 -1.05 -20.36
CA SER A 433 -10.23 -0.82 -21.72
C SER A 433 -9.67 -1.85 -22.72
N ASP A 434 -8.36 -2.11 -22.68
CA ASP A 434 -7.68 -3.06 -23.57
C ASP A 434 -8.09 -4.51 -23.34
N GLY A 435 -8.44 -4.82 -22.10
CA GLY A 435 -8.87 -6.15 -21.68
C GLY A 435 -10.34 -6.44 -21.94
N LEU A 436 -11.18 -5.43 -22.20
CA LEU A 436 -12.61 -5.63 -22.46
C LEU A 436 -12.81 -6.50 -23.70
N ARG A 437 -13.71 -7.49 -23.58
CA ARG A 437 -14.18 -8.32 -24.68
C ARG A 437 -15.69 -8.47 -24.61
N GLU A 438 -16.33 -8.48 -25.77
CA GLU A 438 -17.75 -8.81 -25.87
C GLU A 438 -17.96 -10.28 -25.47
N ILE A 439 -18.74 -10.49 -24.40
CA ILE A 439 -19.09 -11.83 -23.89
C ILE A 439 -20.43 -12.27 -24.47
N GLU A 440 -21.37 -11.34 -24.58
CA GLU A 440 -22.62 -11.50 -25.28
C GLU A 440 -22.91 -10.25 -26.12
N PRO A 441 -23.78 -10.32 -27.14
CA PRO A 441 -24.13 -9.15 -27.94
C PRO A 441 -24.55 -7.94 -27.09
N GLY A 442 -23.73 -6.89 -27.13
CA GLY A 442 -23.88 -5.65 -26.38
C GLY A 442 -23.37 -5.65 -24.93
N ILE A 443 -22.78 -6.75 -24.43
CA ILE A 443 -22.25 -6.88 -23.07
C ILE A 443 -20.78 -7.29 -23.12
N TRP A 444 -19.93 -6.40 -22.61
CA TRP A 444 -18.50 -6.54 -22.56
C TRP A 444 -18.04 -6.72 -21.12
N ALA A 445 -17.03 -7.56 -20.89
CA ALA A 445 -16.49 -7.75 -19.55
C ALA A 445 -14.97 -7.96 -19.56
N VAL A 446 -14.35 -7.59 -18.44
CA VAL A 446 -12.97 -7.92 -18.08
C VAL A 446 -12.88 -8.05 -16.56
N MET A 447 -12.12 -9.03 -16.08
CA MET A 447 -11.77 -9.17 -14.67
C MET A 447 -10.40 -8.56 -14.41
N LEU A 448 -10.31 -7.67 -13.42
CA LEU A 448 -9.03 -7.21 -12.90
C LEU A 448 -8.63 -8.12 -11.73
N GLU A 449 -7.48 -8.78 -11.85
CA GLU A 449 -6.95 -9.73 -10.87
C GLU A 449 -6.93 -9.14 -9.44
N GLN A 450 -7.48 -9.87 -8.47
CA GLN A 450 -7.68 -9.46 -7.07
C GLN A 450 -8.48 -8.15 -6.84
N HIS A 451 -9.06 -7.56 -7.87
CA HIS A 451 -9.77 -6.29 -7.77
C HIS A 451 -11.26 -6.42 -8.06
N GLY A 452 -11.65 -7.03 -9.18
CA GLY A 452 -13.05 -7.24 -9.52
C GLY A 452 -13.39 -6.98 -10.99
N PRO A 453 -14.60 -7.34 -11.43
CA PRO A 453 -15.00 -7.20 -12.81
C PRO A 453 -15.35 -5.78 -13.20
N ASN A 454 -15.08 -5.42 -14.45
CA ASN A 454 -15.67 -4.29 -15.13
C ASN A 454 -16.61 -4.83 -16.20
N ILE A 455 -17.91 -4.62 -16.01
CA ILE A 455 -18.96 -5.06 -16.93
C ILE A 455 -19.51 -3.81 -17.58
N VAL A 456 -19.41 -3.75 -18.91
CA VAL A 456 -19.69 -2.57 -19.71
C VAL A 456 -20.67 -2.94 -20.81
N TYR A 457 -21.76 -2.21 -20.98
CA TYR A 457 -22.83 -2.62 -21.90
C TYR A 457 -23.57 -1.43 -22.52
N ARG A 458 -24.21 -1.69 -23.67
CA ARG A 458 -25.00 -0.71 -24.42
C ARG A 458 -26.27 -0.32 -23.66
N ARG A 459 -26.81 0.87 -23.91
CA ARG A 459 -28.02 1.38 -23.25
C ARG A 459 -29.26 0.54 -23.49
N ASP A 460 -29.36 -0.11 -24.64
CA ASP A 460 -30.50 -0.91 -25.09
C ASP A 460 -30.51 -2.35 -24.57
N VAL A 461 -29.44 -2.79 -23.88
CA VAL A 461 -29.37 -4.15 -23.34
C VAL A 461 -30.34 -4.30 -22.14
N PRO A 462 -31.24 -5.29 -22.17
CA PRO A 462 -32.12 -5.59 -21.03
C PRO A 462 -31.33 -5.93 -19.76
N ALA A 463 -31.73 -5.35 -18.62
CA ALA A 463 -31.07 -5.56 -17.33
C ALA A 463 -30.93 -7.05 -16.97
N GLN A 464 -31.96 -7.84 -17.26
CA GLN A 464 -31.97 -9.27 -16.93
C GLN A 464 -30.86 -10.07 -17.62
N ARG A 465 -30.42 -9.67 -18.83
CA ARG A 465 -29.29 -10.31 -19.51
C ARG A 465 -27.98 -10.03 -18.78
N VAL A 466 -27.77 -8.78 -18.37
CA VAL A 466 -26.59 -8.38 -17.60
C VAL A 466 -26.57 -9.05 -16.23
N ILE A 467 -27.72 -9.11 -15.55
CA ILE A 467 -27.88 -9.80 -14.26
C ILE A 467 -27.57 -11.30 -14.41
N ALA A 468 -28.11 -11.96 -15.43
CA ALA A 468 -27.83 -13.38 -15.68
C ALA A 468 -26.34 -13.65 -15.93
N LEU A 469 -25.64 -12.74 -16.64
CA LEU A 469 -24.20 -12.82 -16.82
C LEU A 469 -23.46 -12.63 -15.50
N ILE A 470 -23.89 -11.69 -14.65
CA ILE A 470 -23.28 -11.47 -13.35
C ILE A 470 -23.41 -12.73 -12.48
N GLU A 471 -24.63 -13.24 -12.36
CA GLU A 471 -24.98 -14.36 -11.48
C GLU A 471 -24.24 -15.65 -11.81
N ARG A 472 -24.05 -15.94 -13.09
CA ARG A 472 -23.38 -17.18 -13.49
C ARG A 472 -21.86 -17.12 -13.41
N ASN A 473 -21.24 -15.93 -13.39
CA ASN A 473 -19.78 -15.79 -13.43
C ASN A 473 -19.12 -15.28 -12.16
N PHE A 474 -19.83 -14.54 -11.31
CA PHE A 474 -19.22 -13.89 -10.15
C PHE A 474 -19.86 -14.35 -8.84
N ASP A 475 -19.02 -14.57 -7.84
CA ASP A 475 -19.46 -14.87 -6.49
C ASP A 475 -19.74 -13.57 -5.74
N LEU A 476 -21.00 -13.15 -5.72
CA LEU A 476 -21.40 -11.90 -5.07
C LEU A 476 -21.36 -11.96 -3.54
N ASP A 477 -21.27 -13.17 -2.97
CA ASP A 477 -21.21 -13.38 -1.53
C ASP A 477 -19.77 -13.19 -1.01
N ASP A 478 -18.77 -13.35 -1.88
CA ASP A 478 -17.34 -13.19 -1.56
C ASP A 478 -16.72 -11.86 -2.02
N LYS A 479 -15.49 -11.58 -1.57
CA LYS A 479 -14.71 -10.36 -1.86
C LYS A 479 -13.32 -10.72 -2.38
N THR A 480 -12.89 -10.11 -3.49
CA THR A 480 -11.58 -10.40 -4.11
C THR A 480 -10.36 -10.19 -3.22
N GLY A 481 -10.50 -9.38 -2.17
CA GLY A 481 -9.45 -9.05 -1.20
C GLY A 481 -9.47 -9.86 0.09
N GLY A 482 -10.38 -10.83 0.20
CA GLY A 482 -10.74 -11.50 1.45
C GLY A 482 -11.74 -10.69 2.29
N SER A 483 -12.28 -11.32 3.32
CA SER A 483 -13.30 -10.70 4.17
C SER A 483 -12.77 -9.44 4.87
N VAL A 484 -13.64 -8.45 4.99
CA VAL A 484 -13.43 -7.22 5.77
C VAL A 484 -14.35 -7.17 7.00
N GLU A 485 -15.09 -8.25 7.27
CA GLU A 485 -15.87 -8.37 8.49
C GLU A 485 -14.93 -8.55 9.66
N GLY A 486 -14.87 -7.53 10.52
CA GLY A 486 -14.11 -7.50 11.76
C GLY A 486 -14.80 -6.63 12.79
#